data_AF-A0A225DDC6-F1
#
_entry.id   AF-A0A225DDC6-F1
#
_cell.length_a   1.000
_cell.length_b   1.000
_cell.length_c   1.000
_cell.angle_alpha   90.00
_cell.angle_beta   90.00
_cell.angle_gamma   90.00
#
_symmetry.space_group_name_H-M   'P 1'
#
loop_
_entity.id
_entity.type
_entity.pdbx_description
1 polymer ?
#
loop_
_entity_poly.entity_id
_entity_poly.type
_entity_poly.pdbx_seq_one_letter_code
_entity_poly.pdbx_strand_id
1 'polypeptide(L)'
;MGTYFGTGSEEYARAEFYFGWVSKNITAPQQISFWFWNDDVATADLIYGASGTYALATFTAITSGELTLTMGGFTHTLTGINLGSAGSLAAVATDIQTAIQAYSAGGAAWTGATVAYDSTNSRFTLTGGATGADTIAVTAAVSNDLAGPLGWLTGAILSNGTTAQTISANLNALIGVSNNFGSFTTTFALALSEANTVAAATWNNSLTPNIQFIYSVNVTPPTPRHGLRPWPTSAASPSRFNPPPPLPPQNSPRWPR
;
A
#
# COMPACT_ATOMS: atom_id res chain seq x y z
N MET A 1 2.22 -12.42 3.88
CA MET A 1 1.17 -11.56 3.26
C MET A 1 0.35 -10.83 4.31
N GLY A 2 -0.44 -11.52 5.15
CA GLY A 2 -1.31 -10.85 6.13
C GLY A 2 -0.59 -9.95 7.15
N THR A 3 0.63 -10.31 7.56
CA THR A 3 1.46 -9.47 8.45
C THR A 3 1.99 -8.20 7.77
N TYR A 4 2.22 -8.23 6.46
CA TYR A 4 2.86 -7.12 5.75
C TYR A 4 1.83 -6.16 5.14
N PHE A 5 0.83 -6.69 4.42
CA PHE A 5 -0.21 -5.89 3.78
C PHE A 5 -1.48 -5.76 4.63
N GLY A 6 -1.66 -6.61 5.65
CA GLY A 6 -2.92 -6.74 6.38
C GLY A 6 -3.83 -7.82 5.78
N THR A 7 -4.62 -8.50 6.61
CA THR A 7 -5.55 -9.54 6.15
C THR A 7 -6.76 -8.99 5.39
N GLY A 8 -7.03 -7.68 5.49
CA GLY A 8 -8.06 -7.00 4.71
C GLY A 8 -7.57 -6.45 3.37
N SER A 9 -6.29 -6.61 3.04
CA SER A 9 -5.70 -6.04 1.82
C SER A 9 -6.08 -6.83 0.56
N GLU A 10 -6.02 -6.16 -0.58
CA GLU A 10 -6.24 -6.83 -1.86
C GLU A 10 -5.12 -7.84 -2.19
N GLU A 11 -3.87 -7.52 -1.83
CA GLU A 11 -2.71 -8.41 -1.95
C GLU A 11 -2.92 -9.70 -1.16
N TYR A 12 -3.47 -9.60 0.05
CA TYR A 12 -3.85 -10.77 0.85
C TYR A 12 -4.93 -11.60 0.16
N ALA A 13 -6.01 -10.96 -0.29
CA ALA A 13 -7.10 -11.66 -0.98
C ALA A 13 -6.65 -12.37 -2.26
N ARG A 14 -5.77 -11.72 -3.06
CA ARG A 14 -5.17 -12.32 -4.25
C ARG A 14 -4.26 -13.49 -3.90
N ALA A 15 -3.43 -13.35 -2.87
CA ALA A 15 -2.54 -14.41 -2.42
C ALA A 15 -3.33 -15.64 -1.93
N GLU A 16 -4.39 -15.46 -1.13
CA GLU A 16 -5.23 -16.58 -0.69
C GLU A 16 -5.86 -17.31 -1.87
N PHE A 17 -6.41 -16.59 -2.86
CA PHE A 17 -6.99 -17.22 -4.03
C PHE A 17 -5.94 -17.96 -4.86
N TYR A 18 -4.80 -17.31 -5.13
CA TYR A 18 -3.75 -17.85 -5.98
C TYR A 18 -3.12 -19.11 -5.38
N PHE A 19 -2.79 -19.09 -4.09
CA PHE A 19 -2.20 -20.25 -3.40
C PHE A 19 -3.24 -21.30 -2.98
N GLY A 20 -4.51 -20.90 -2.84
CA GLY A 20 -5.62 -21.81 -2.51
C GLY A 20 -6.04 -22.71 -3.68
N TRP A 21 -5.55 -22.46 -4.89
CA TRP A 21 -5.86 -23.30 -6.04
C TRP A 21 -5.09 -24.63 -5.99
N VAL A 22 -5.85 -25.72 -5.89
CA VAL A 22 -5.31 -27.09 -5.89
C VAL A 22 -5.75 -27.79 -7.18
N SER A 23 -4.78 -28.18 -8.00
CA SER A 23 -5.01 -29.00 -9.19
C SER A 23 -4.66 -30.46 -8.96
N LYS A 24 -5.39 -31.34 -9.64
CA LYS A 24 -5.10 -32.77 -9.67
C LYS A 24 -3.91 -33.13 -10.59
N ASN A 25 -3.54 -32.21 -11.50
CA ASN A 25 -2.61 -32.49 -12.59
C ASN A 25 -1.34 -31.61 -12.58
N ILE A 26 -1.31 -30.51 -11.81
CA ILE A 26 -0.13 -29.65 -11.71
C ILE A 26 0.12 -29.23 -10.25
N THR A 27 1.39 -28.98 -9.94
CA THR A 27 1.83 -28.46 -8.64
C THR A 27 1.21 -27.10 -8.36
N ALA A 28 0.79 -26.87 -7.11
CA ALA A 28 0.29 -25.58 -6.66
C ALA A 28 1.35 -24.47 -6.85
N PRO A 29 0.94 -23.23 -7.13
CA PRO A 29 1.88 -22.12 -7.26
C PRO A 29 2.62 -21.88 -5.94
N GLN A 30 3.90 -21.52 -6.03
CA GLN A 30 4.78 -21.37 -4.86
C GLN A 30 5.11 -19.91 -4.53
N GLN A 31 4.97 -19.00 -5.50
CA GLN A 31 5.36 -17.60 -5.34
C GLN A 31 4.40 -16.66 -6.07
N ILE A 32 4.17 -15.51 -5.46
CA ILE A 32 3.49 -14.34 -6.04
C ILE A 32 4.32 -13.11 -5.66
N SER A 33 4.51 -12.20 -6.59
CA SER A 33 5.28 -10.98 -6.39
C SER A 33 4.39 -9.76 -6.54
N PHE A 34 4.66 -8.73 -5.75
CA PHE A 34 3.98 -7.44 -5.81
C PHE A 34 4.99 -6.36 -6.14
N TRP A 35 4.57 -5.39 -6.95
CA TRP A 35 5.38 -4.25 -7.34
C TRP A 35 4.57 -2.98 -7.21
N PHE A 36 5.19 -1.93 -6.69
CA PHE A 36 4.53 -0.65 -6.47
C PHE A 36 4.47 0.16 -7.77
N TRP A 37 3.34 0.83 -8.00
CA TRP A 37 3.19 1.83 -9.04
C TRP A 37 2.35 2.98 -8.52
N ASN A 38 2.77 4.20 -8.81
CA ASN A 38 2.18 5.44 -8.34
C ASN A 38 1.17 6.05 -9.32
N ASP A 39 0.59 5.25 -10.22
CA ASP A 39 -0.49 5.64 -11.15
C ASP A 39 -0.23 6.97 -11.87
N ASP A 40 0.99 7.14 -12.40
CA ASP A 40 1.43 8.35 -13.11
C ASP A 40 1.39 9.65 -12.28
N VAL A 41 1.29 9.54 -10.95
CA VAL A 41 1.22 10.69 -10.02
C VAL A 41 2.44 10.72 -9.12
N ALA A 42 3.06 11.89 -8.99
CA ALA A 42 4.17 12.06 -8.04
C ALA A 42 3.65 11.92 -6.61
N THR A 43 4.40 11.20 -5.77
CA THR A 43 4.05 11.02 -4.35
C THR A 43 5.00 11.82 -3.49
N ALA A 44 4.48 12.34 -2.38
CA ALA A 44 5.31 12.90 -1.32
C ALA A 44 5.96 11.77 -0.54
N ASP A 45 7.02 12.09 0.17
CA ASP A 45 7.61 11.21 1.16
C ASP A 45 6.71 11.09 2.40
N LEU A 46 6.69 9.90 3.01
CA LEU A 46 5.84 9.58 4.14
C LEU A 46 6.58 8.82 5.21
N ILE A 47 6.18 9.06 6.46
CA ILE A 47 6.54 8.22 7.59
C ILE A 47 5.24 7.71 8.19
N TYR A 48 5.08 6.39 8.24
CA TYR A 48 4.11 5.75 9.12
C TYR A 48 4.86 5.28 10.35
N GLY A 49 4.60 5.92 11.49
CA GLY A 49 5.12 5.45 12.77
C GLY A 49 4.64 4.04 13.11
N ALA A 50 5.38 3.39 14.01
CA ALA A 50 5.00 2.09 14.55
C ALA A 50 3.63 2.16 15.22
N SER A 51 2.75 1.20 14.93
CA SER A 51 1.49 1.10 15.67
C SER A 51 1.76 0.70 17.12
N GLY A 52 1.16 1.42 18.07
CA GLY A 52 1.41 1.18 19.49
C GLY A 52 0.50 1.95 20.42
N THR A 53 0.69 1.75 21.72
CA THR A 53 0.00 2.56 22.75
C THR A 53 0.84 3.78 23.06
N TYR A 54 0.27 4.96 22.85
CA TYR A 54 0.94 6.24 23.06
C TYR A 54 0.32 6.95 24.26
N ALA A 55 1.12 7.17 25.31
CA ALA A 55 0.68 7.90 26.49
C ALA A 55 1.00 9.39 26.35
N LEU A 56 -0.02 10.25 26.51
CA LEU A 56 0.16 11.71 26.46
C LEU A 56 1.22 12.19 27.46
N ALA A 57 1.26 11.57 28.65
CA ALA A 57 2.24 11.90 29.70
C ALA A 57 3.69 11.75 29.24
N THR A 58 4.00 10.81 28.33
CA THR A 58 5.34 10.63 27.76
C THR A 58 5.74 11.85 26.95
N PHE A 59 4.80 12.47 26.23
CA PHE A 59 5.07 13.65 25.41
C PHE A 59 5.09 14.93 26.23
N THR A 60 4.17 15.13 27.18
CA THR A 60 4.15 16.33 28.01
C THR A 60 5.36 16.44 28.94
N ALA A 61 6.08 15.34 29.17
CA ALA A 61 7.37 15.36 29.88
C ALA A 61 8.51 15.96 29.04
N ILE A 62 8.35 16.07 27.72
CA ILE A 62 9.38 16.57 26.80
C ILE A 62 9.17 18.07 26.58
N THR A 63 9.94 18.88 27.30
CA THR A 63 9.90 20.35 27.19
C THR A 63 10.97 20.94 26.27
N SER A 64 11.93 20.13 25.82
CA SER A 64 13.01 20.51 24.90
C SER A 64 13.50 19.29 24.12
N GLY A 65 12.66 18.79 23.22
CA GLY A 65 12.93 17.64 22.38
C GLY A 65 13.80 17.97 21.16
N GLU A 66 14.47 16.94 20.66
CA GLU A 66 15.29 16.98 19.45
C GLU A 66 14.80 15.95 18.42
N LEU A 67 14.80 16.33 17.16
CA LEU A 67 14.38 15.49 16.04
C LEU A 67 15.27 15.75 14.82
N THR A 68 15.99 14.73 14.35
CA THR A 68 16.77 14.82 13.10
C THR A 68 16.02 14.15 11.97
N LEU A 69 15.69 14.93 10.95
CA LEU A 69 14.92 14.51 9.79
C LEU A 69 15.71 14.83 8.50
N THR A 70 15.64 13.91 7.54
CA THR A 70 16.11 14.11 6.17
C THR A 70 14.90 14.11 5.25
N MET A 71 14.71 15.19 4.49
CA MET A 71 13.62 15.39 3.53
C MET A 71 13.99 16.54 2.59
N GLY A 72 13.49 16.54 1.36
CA GLY A 72 13.73 17.56 0.35
C GLY A 72 15.21 17.71 -0.02
N GLY A 73 16.00 16.64 0.14
CA GLY A 73 17.46 16.69 -0.01
C GLY A 73 18.23 17.41 1.13
N PHE A 74 17.56 17.80 2.21
CA PHE A 74 18.18 18.42 3.39
C PHE A 74 18.11 17.49 4.59
N THR A 75 19.18 17.46 5.38
CA THR A 75 19.18 16.88 6.73
C THR A 75 19.24 18.01 7.74
N HIS A 76 18.28 18.07 8.65
CA HIS A 76 18.21 19.10 9.68
C HIS A 76 17.82 18.52 11.04
N THR A 77 18.48 19.02 12.09
CA THR A 77 18.17 18.70 13.49
C THR A 77 17.35 19.83 14.08
N LEU A 78 16.07 19.56 14.30
CA LEU A 78 15.16 20.42 15.04
C LEU A 78 15.47 20.27 16.53
N THR A 79 15.59 21.39 17.23
CA THR A 79 15.89 21.42 18.67
C THR A 79 14.91 22.30 19.42
N GLY A 80 14.76 22.08 20.73
CA GLY A 80 13.93 22.92 21.58
C GLY A 80 12.42 22.73 21.36
N ILE A 81 11.98 21.60 20.80
CA ILE A 81 10.56 21.30 20.61
C ILE A 81 9.92 21.09 21.99
N ASN A 82 8.95 21.92 22.35
CA ASN A 82 8.27 21.84 23.64
C ASN A 82 6.85 21.28 23.48
N LEU A 83 6.57 20.16 24.13
CA LEU A 83 5.28 19.46 24.10
C LEU A 83 4.54 19.53 25.45
N GLY A 84 5.08 20.27 26.43
CA GLY A 84 4.58 20.29 27.81
C GLY A 84 3.16 20.81 27.96
N SER A 85 2.68 21.63 27.03
CA SER A 85 1.32 22.17 27.00
C SER A 85 0.34 21.37 26.14
N ALA A 86 0.76 20.27 25.51
CA ALA A 86 -0.08 19.51 24.61
C ALA A 86 -1.22 18.80 25.38
N GLY A 87 -2.47 19.14 25.06
CA GLY A 87 -3.66 18.57 25.71
C GLY A 87 -4.12 17.23 25.12
N SER A 88 -3.55 16.79 23.99
CA SER A 88 -3.89 15.54 23.32
C SER A 88 -2.77 15.08 22.39
N LEU A 89 -2.81 13.83 21.92
CA LEU A 89 -1.84 13.33 20.93
C LEU A 89 -1.96 14.06 19.58
N ALA A 90 -3.13 14.58 19.24
CA ALA A 90 -3.29 15.45 18.07
C ALA A 90 -2.64 16.82 18.27
N ALA A 91 -2.68 17.37 19.49
CA ALA A 91 -1.93 18.59 19.83
C ALA A 91 -0.42 18.36 19.74
N VAL A 92 0.07 17.22 20.24
CA VAL A 92 1.48 16.80 20.08
C VAL A 92 1.88 16.79 18.60
N ALA A 93 1.06 16.17 17.73
CA ALA A 93 1.31 16.14 16.30
C ALA A 93 1.36 17.56 15.70
N THR A 94 0.48 18.46 16.13
CA THR A 94 0.42 19.86 15.67
C THR A 94 1.67 20.65 16.09
N ASP A 95 2.15 20.46 17.32
CA ASP A 95 3.35 21.12 17.82
C ASP A 95 4.59 20.67 17.04
N ILE A 96 4.70 19.37 16.75
CA ILE A 96 5.78 18.80 15.93
C ILE A 96 5.69 19.28 14.48
N GLN A 97 4.49 19.31 13.89
CA GLN A 97 4.28 19.86 12.56
C GLN A 97 4.80 21.30 12.48
N THR A 98 4.44 22.13 13.47
CA THR A 98 4.86 23.54 13.53
C THR A 98 6.38 23.65 13.59
N ALA A 99 7.05 22.81 14.38
CA ALA A 99 8.50 22.78 14.45
C ALA A 99 9.15 22.41 13.11
N ILE A 100 8.64 21.38 12.42
CA ILE A 100 9.13 20.95 11.11
C ILE A 100 8.96 22.06 10.06
N GLN A 101 7.78 22.67 10.01
CA GLN A 101 7.46 23.72 9.04
C GLN A 101 8.28 25.00 9.26
N ALA A 102 8.81 25.22 10.47
CA ALA A 102 9.66 26.38 10.76
C ALA A 102 11.02 26.33 10.03
N TYR A 103 11.47 25.16 9.55
CA TYR A 103 12.70 25.04 8.78
C TYR A 103 12.49 25.46 7.31
N SER A 104 12.45 26.78 7.07
CA SER A 104 12.20 27.35 5.75
C SER A 104 13.27 27.05 4.70
N ALA A 105 14.51 26.80 5.13
CA ALA A 105 15.61 26.46 4.23
C ALA A 105 15.42 25.10 3.53
N GLY A 106 14.58 24.22 4.09
CA GLY A 106 14.21 22.94 3.49
C GLY A 106 13.20 23.04 2.35
N GLY A 107 12.69 24.25 2.06
CA GLY A 107 11.74 24.48 0.98
C GLY A 107 10.37 23.83 1.22
N ALA A 108 9.62 23.62 0.13
CA ALA A 108 8.23 23.18 0.18
C ALA A 108 8.03 21.80 0.86
N ALA A 109 9.03 20.92 0.78
CA ALA A 109 8.97 19.62 1.43
C ALA A 109 8.80 19.77 2.96
N TRP A 110 9.50 20.74 3.57
CA TRP A 110 9.44 21.02 5.00
C TRP A 110 8.30 21.96 5.37
N THR A 111 8.18 23.09 4.68
CA THR A 111 7.19 24.13 5.03
C THR A 111 5.75 23.71 4.79
N GLY A 112 5.53 22.74 3.89
CA GLY A 112 4.23 22.12 3.64
C GLY A 112 4.05 20.77 4.36
N ALA A 113 5.03 20.29 5.14
CA ALA A 113 4.94 18.99 5.80
C ALA A 113 3.75 18.95 6.77
N THR A 114 3.06 17.83 6.83
CA THR A 114 1.95 17.60 7.77
C THR A 114 2.27 16.47 8.72
N VAL A 115 1.84 16.60 9.97
CA VAL A 115 1.97 15.54 10.98
C VAL A 115 0.61 15.33 11.64
N ALA A 116 0.19 14.07 11.73
CA ALA A 116 -1.08 13.70 12.32
C ALA A 116 -0.94 12.49 13.24
N TYR A 117 -1.80 12.41 14.25
CA TYR A 117 -2.00 11.19 15.02
C TYR A 117 -3.22 10.45 14.47
N ASP A 118 -3.00 9.24 13.95
CA ASP A 118 -4.04 8.33 13.50
C ASP A 118 -4.46 7.44 14.66
N SER A 119 -5.65 7.70 15.22
CA SER A 119 -6.22 6.92 16.32
C SER A 119 -6.72 5.54 15.90
N THR A 120 -7.02 5.33 14.62
CA THR A 120 -7.49 4.03 14.10
C THR A 120 -6.35 3.04 14.07
N ASN A 121 -5.20 3.47 13.55
CA ASN A 121 -4.00 2.65 13.50
C ASN A 121 -3.05 2.87 14.69
N SER A 122 -3.43 3.77 15.60
CA SER A 122 -2.68 4.16 16.79
C SER A 122 -1.20 4.47 16.46
N ARG A 123 -0.95 5.49 15.64
CA ARG A 123 0.41 5.89 15.20
C ARG A 123 0.50 7.36 14.80
N PHE A 124 1.71 7.91 14.82
CA PHE A 124 2.01 9.22 14.25
C PHE A 124 2.45 9.08 12.80
N THR A 125 1.84 9.88 11.91
CA THR A 125 2.14 9.89 10.48
C THR A 125 2.68 11.25 10.07
N LEU A 126 3.73 11.25 9.26
CA LEU A 126 4.24 12.44 8.57
C LEU A 126 4.01 12.29 7.07
N THR A 127 3.66 13.39 6.41
CA THR A 127 3.63 13.50 4.95
C THR A 127 4.37 14.78 4.56
N GLY A 128 5.39 14.67 3.71
CA GLY A 128 6.12 15.83 3.22
C GLY A 128 5.24 16.75 2.38
N GLY A 129 5.62 18.03 2.34
CA GLY A 129 4.86 19.08 1.65
C GLY A 129 5.07 19.15 0.14
N ALA A 130 5.99 18.35 -0.40
CA ALA A 130 6.32 18.34 -1.82
C ALA A 130 6.31 16.89 -2.35
N THR A 131 5.88 16.74 -3.60
CA THR A 131 5.90 15.46 -4.31
C THR A 131 7.11 15.36 -5.23
N GLY A 132 7.59 14.15 -5.49
CA GLY A 132 8.71 13.91 -6.41
C GLY A 132 9.75 13.00 -5.80
N ALA A 133 10.82 12.71 -6.54
CA ALA A 133 11.91 11.88 -6.04
C ALA A 133 12.57 12.56 -4.84
N ASP A 134 12.48 11.91 -3.69
CA ASP A 134 13.03 12.40 -2.44
C ASP A 134 13.41 11.22 -1.52
N THR A 135 14.27 11.47 -0.55
CA THR A 135 14.67 10.47 0.44
C THR A 135 14.28 10.92 1.82
N ILE A 136 13.48 10.10 2.50
CA ILE A 136 13.09 10.33 3.89
C ILE A 136 13.96 9.49 4.82
N ALA A 137 14.51 10.13 5.85
CA ALA A 137 15.23 9.43 6.90
C ALA A 137 14.99 10.12 8.25
N VAL A 138 15.01 9.33 9.32
CA VAL A 138 14.92 9.81 10.70
C VAL A 138 16.10 9.24 11.48
N THR A 139 16.74 10.09 12.27
CA THR A 139 17.83 9.67 13.17
C THR A 139 17.47 10.04 14.60
N ALA A 140 17.72 9.10 15.52
CA ALA A 140 17.53 9.32 16.94
C ALA A 140 18.49 10.40 17.45
N ALA A 141 17.99 11.33 18.27
CA ALA A 141 18.86 12.27 18.97
C ALA A 141 19.61 11.58 20.11
N VAL A 142 20.79 12.11 20.46
CA VAL A 142 21.61 11.59 21.57
C VAL A 142 20.99 11.94 22.92
N SER A 143 20.37 13.10 23.02
CA SER A 143 19.64 13.58 24.20
C SER A 143 18.25 14.07 23.82
N ASN A 144 17.26 13.85 24.69
CA ASN A 144 15.88 14.34 24.51
C ASN A 144 15.24 13.94 23.16
N ASP A 145 15.49 12.71 22.73
CA ASP A 145 14.99 12.18 21.45
C ASP A 145 13.46 12.18 21.36
N LEU A 146 12.94 12.72 20.25
CA LEU A 146 11.53 12.65 19.89
C LEU A 146 11.22 11.52 18.91
N ALA A 147 12.19 11.05 18.12
CA ALA A 147 11.94 10.05 17.09
C ALA A 147 11.49 8.70 17.70
N GLY A 148 12.10 8.28 18.80
CA GLY A 148 11.75 7.09 19.56
C GLY A 148 10.32 7.14 20.10
N PRO A 149 9.95 8.14 20.93
CA PRO A 149 8.58 8.31 21.43
C PRO A 149 7.51 8.43 20.35
N LEU A 150 7.83 8.96 19.17
CA LEU A 150 6.91 9.02 18.03
C LEU A 150 6.74 7.66 17.33
N GLY A 151 7.60 6.70 17.61
CA GLY A 151 7.64 5.42 16.91
C GLY A 151 8.17 5.55 15.48
N TRP A 152 9.02 6.55 15.21
CA TRP A 152 9.60 6.80 13.87
C TRP A 152 10.95 6.09 13.65
N LEU A 153 11.40 5.32 14.63
CA LEU A 153 12.61 4.51 14.55
C LEU A 153 12.23 3.05 14.24
N THR A 154 12.30 2.17 15.24
CA THR A 154 12.01 0.73 15.06
C THR A 154 10.53 0.51 14.78
N GLY A 155 10.24 -0.22 13.69
CA GLY A 155 8.87 -0.56 13.30
C GLY A 155 8.15 0.53 12.51
N ALA A 156 8.82 1.66 12.24
CA ALA A 156 8.32 2.67 11.32
C ALA A 156 8.46 2.21 9.85
N ILE A 157 7.54 2.65 9.01
CA ILE A 157 7.63 2.51 7.56
C ILE A 157 7.98 3.88 7.00
N LEU A 158 9.18 3.99 6.45
CA LEU A 158 9.68 5.17 5.77
C LEU A 158 9.50 4.96 4.27
N SER A 159 8.67 5.80 3.65
CA SER A 159 8.37 5.76 2.22
C SER A 159 8.97 6.98 1.55
N ASN A 160 9.98 6.75 0.70
CA ASN A 160 10.55 7.81 -0.13
C ASN A 160 9.50 8.40 -1.07
N GLY A 161 9.64 9.69 -1.36
CA GLY A 161 8.87 10.34 -2.41
C GLY A 161 9.27 9.80 -3.78
N THR A 162 8.31 9.69 -4.69
CA THR A 162 8.55 9.22 -6.05
C THR A 162 8.07 10.23 -7.09
N THR A 163 8.82 10.38 -8.18
CA THR A 163 8.32 11.10 -9.36
C THR A 163 7.18 10.33 -10.01
N ALA A 164 6.29 11.05 -10.70
CA ALA A 164 5.32 10.44 -11.60
C ALA A 164 6.02 9.45 -12.55
N GLN A 165 5.49 8.23 -12.64
CA GLN A 165 6.11 7.17 -13.43
C GLN A 165 5.06 6.49 -14.29
N THR A 166 5.26 6.54 -15.61
CA THR A 166 4.38 5.87 -16.58
C THR A 166 4.32 4.37 -16.31
N ILE A 167 3.20 3.73 -16.62
CA ILE A 167 3.07 2.27 -16.50
C ILE A 167 4.18 1.51 -17.25
N SER A 168 4.58 1.98 -18.44
CA SER A 168 5.65 1.37 -19.22
C SER A 168 7.02 1.53 -18.57
N ALA A 169 7.33 2.71 -18.00
CA ALA A 169 8.57 2.91 -17.27
C ALA A 169 8.61 2.05 -16.00
N ASN A 170 7.48 1.92 -15.31
CA ASN A 170 7.35 1.06 -14.14
C ASN A 170 7.56 -0.42 -14.46
N LEU A 171 6.94 -0.90 -15.53
CA LEU A 171 7.10 -2.28 -15.97
C LEU A 171 8.53 -2.57 -16.44
N ASN A 172 9.21 -1.60 -17.06
CA ASN A 172 10.65 -1.70 -17.37
C ASN A 172 11.51 -1.81 -16.10
N ALA A 173 11.23 -1.00 -15.07
CA ALA A 173 11.92 -1.10 -13.79
C ALA A 173 11.71 -2.47 -13.14
N LEU A 174 10.47 -2.98 -13.18
CA LEU A 174 10.10 -4.30 -12.66
C LEU A 174 10.91 -5.41 -13.35
N ILE A 175 10.90 -5.48 -14.69
CA ILE A 175 11.62 -6.55 -15.41
C ILE A 175 13.15 -6.41 -15.30
N GLY A 176 13.64 -5.20 -15.01
CA GLY A 176 15.05 -4.98 -14.67
C GLY A 176 15.45 -5.61 -13.33
N VAL A 177 14.51 -5.76 -12.39
CA VAL A 177 14.72 -6.46 -11.11
C VAL A 177 14.53 -7.97 -11.27
N SER A 178 13.42 -8.38 -11.89
CA SER A 178 13.12 -9.80 -12.15
C SER A 178 12.15 -9.93 -13.31
N ASN A 179 12.48 -10.77 -14.28
CA ASN A 179 11.59 -11.15 -15.39
C ASN A 179 11.02 -12.56 -15.24
N ASN A 180 11.18 -13.20 -14.07
CA ASN A 180 10.76 -14.57 -13.82
C ASN A 180 9.28 -14.66 -13.42
N PHE A 181 8.40 -14.27 -14.34
CA PHE A 181 6.94 -14.42 -14.20
C PHE A 181 6.30 -14.63 -15.57
N GLY A 182 5.17 -15.34 -15.62
CA GLY A 182 4.47 -15.64 -16.89
C GLY A 182 3.30 -14.70 -17.19
N SER A 183 2.77 -14.01 -16.18
CA SER A 183 1.62 -13.12 -16.32
C SER A 183 1.68 -11.98 -15.31
N PHE A 184 1.07 -10.86 -15.65
CA PHE A 184 0.90 -9.75 -14.72
C PHE A 184 -0.49 -9.10 -14.86
N THR A 185 -0.91 -8.45 -13.77
CA THR A 185 -2.14 -7.69 -13.67
C THR A 185 -1.97 -6.62 -12.59
N THR A 186 -2.81 -5.59 -12.60
CA THR A 186 -2.84 -4.57 -11.55
C THR A 186 -3.78 -4.98 -10.42
N THR A 187 -3.77 -4.27 -9.31
CA THR A 187 -4.81 -4.37 -8.27
C THR A 187 -6.09 -3.67 -8.74
N PHE A 188 -7.25 -4.05 -8.21
CA PHE A 188 -8.56 -3.43 -8.49
C PHE A 188 -8.62 -2.00 -7.96
N ALA A 189 -7.86 -1.70 -6.91
CA ALA A 189 -7.68 -0.33 -6.41
C ALA A 189 -7.13 0.62 -7.49
N LEU A 190 -6.34 0.09 -8.44
CA LEU A 190 -5.90 0.82 -9.62
C LEU A 190 -7.02 0.75 -10.66
N ALA A 191 -7.95 1.70 -10.61
CA ALA A 191 -8.98 1.90 -11.62
C ALA A 191 -8.33 2.36 -12.94
N LEU A 192 -7.67 1.43 -13.64
CA LEU A 192 -6.89 1.72 -14.83
C LEU A 192 -7.75 2.47 -15.86
N SER A 193 -7.23 3.62 -16.30
CA SER A 193 -7.76 4.29 -17.49
C SER A 193 -7.57 3.39 -18.72
N GLU A 194 -8.39 3.64 -19.75
CA GLU A 194 -8.20 2.98 -21.05
C GLU A 194 -6.79 3.24 -21.60
N ALA A 195 -6.29 4.47 -21.44
CA ALA A 195 -4.92 4.84 -21.84
C ALA A 195 -3.86 3.99 -21.14
N ASN A 196 -3.98 3.75 -19.82
CA ASN A 196 -3.02 2.95 -19.06
C ASN A 196 -3.09 1.46 -19.46
N THR A 197 -4.30 0.97 -19.73
CA THR A 197 -4.50 -0.40 -20.23
C THR A 197 -3.85 -0.62 -21.60
N VAL A 198 -4.06 0.33 -22.52
CA VAL A 198 -3.43 0.31 -23.85
C VAL A 198 -1.91 0.42 -23.71
N ALA A 199 -1.41 1.32 -22.87
CA ALA A 199 0.03 1.50 -22.66
C ALA A 199 0.72 0.22 -22.14
N ALA A 200 0.13 -0.49 -21.18
CA ALA A 200 0.66 -1.77 -20.70
C ALA A 200 0.64 -2.87 -21.78
N ALA A 201 -0.43 -2.94 -22.57
CA ALA A 201 -0.54 -3.90 -23.67
C ALA A 201 0.49 -3.61 -24.78
N THR A 202 0.65 -2.34 -25.17
CA THR A 202 1.64 -1.89 -26.14
C THR A 202 3.06 -2.15 -25.65
N TRP A 203 3.35 -1.88 -24.36
CA TRP A 203 4.63 -2.20 -23.75
C TRP A 203 4.95 -3.69 -23.88
N ASN A 204 4.04 -4.58 -23.49
CA ASN A 204 4.28 -6.02 -23.55
C ASN A 204 4.45 -6.54 -25.00
N ASN A 205 3.75 -5.96 -25.97
CA ASN A 205 3.94 -6.27 -27.39
C ASN A 205 5.31 -5.80 -27.91
N SER A 206 5.85 -4.71 -27.35
CA SER A 206 7.15 -4.15 -27.76
C SER A 206 8.38 -4.92 -27.26
N LEU A 207 8.22 -5.82 -26.29
CA LEU A 207 9.33 -6.62 -25.77
C LEU A 207 9.86 -7.60 -26.82
N THR A 208 11.10 -8.06 -26.65
CA THR A 208 11.70 -9.09 -27.52
C THR A 208 11.93 -10.39 -26.74
N PRO A 209 11.35 -11.53 -27.18
CA PRO A 209 10.38 -11.67 -28.28
C PRO A 209 9.04 -10.99 -27.96
N ASN A 210 8.30 -10.58 -29.00
CA ASN A 210 6.99 -9.92 -28.85
C ASN A 210 6.07 -10.77 -27.96
N ILE A 211 5.39 -10.11 -27.00
CA ILE A 211 4.47 -10.75 -26.04
C ILE A 211 5.24 -11.73 -25.14
N GLN A 212 6.10 -11.18 -24.29
CA GLN A 212 6.85 -11.97 -23.31
C GLN A 212 5.96 -12.47 -22.17
N PHE A 213 4.90 -11.73 -21.82
CA PHE A 213 4.03 -12.03 -20.68
C PHE A 213 2.56 -12.09 -21.07
N ILE A 214 1.74 -12.77 -20.27
CA ILE A 214 0.27 -12.67 -20.35
C ILE A 214 -0.17 -11.45 -19.54
N TYR A 215 -0.69 -10.42 -20.20
CA TYR A 215 -1.30 -9.27 -19.54
C TYR A 215 -2.80 -9.51 -19.33
N SER A 216 -3.25 -9.47 -18.08
CA SER A 216 -4.67 -9.60 -17.72
C SER A 216 -5.22 -8.28 -17.17
N VAL A 217 -6.34 -7.83 -17.71
CA VAL A 217 -7.04 -6.61 -17.27
C VAL A 217 -8.11 -6.98 -16.26
N ASN A 218 -8.12 -6.28 -15.14
CA ASN A 218 -9.17 -6.43 -14.13
C ASN A 218 -10.52 -5.99 -14.72
N VAL A 219 -11.55 -6.82 -14.57
CA VAL A 219 -12.93 -6.46 -14.89
C VAL A 219 -13.73 -6.40 -13.61
N THR A 220 -14.54 -5.35 -13.43
CA THR A 220 -15.56 -5.36 -12.39
C THR A 220 -16.56 -6.45 -12.75
N PRO A 221 -16.89 -7.39 -11.86
CA PRO A 221 -17.86 -8.43 -12.21
C PRO A 221 -19.17 -7.76 -12.62
N PRO A 222 -19.73 -8.06 -13.81
CA PRO A 222 -21.09 -7.65 -14.11
C PRO A 222 -22.01 -8.25 -13.03
N THR A 223 -23.06 -7.52 -12.66
CA THR A 223 -24.14 -8.03 -11.81
C THR A 223 -24.49 -9.45 -12.29
N PRO A 224 -24.42 -10.49 -11.44
CA PRO A 224 -24.36 -11.86 -11.92
C PRO A 224 -25.65 -12.21 -12.66
N ARG A 225 -25.58 -12.28 -13.99
CA ARG A 225 -26.59 -12.96 -14.79
C ARG A 225 -26.31 -14.45 -14.67
N HIS A 226 -27.03 -15.08 -13.74
CA HIS A 226 -27.21 -16.51 -13.59
C HIS A 226 -25.92 -17.36 -13.53
N GLY A 227 -25.44 -17.62 -12.30
CA GLY A 227 -24.63 -18.83 -12.00
C GLY A 227 -23.15 -18.64 -11.67
N LEU A 228 -22.56 -17.45 -11.81
CA LEU A 228 -21.19 -17.18 -11.36
C LEU A 228 -21.23 -16.30 -10.10
N ARG A 229 -20.77 -16.84 -8.97
CA ARG A 229 -20.61 -16.06 -7.72
C ARG A 229 -19.57 -14.96 -7.97
N PRO A 230 -19.89 -13.68 -7.73
CA PRO A 230 -18.89 -12.62 -7.78
C PRO A 230 -17.85 -12.77 -6.66
N TRP A 231 -16.68 -12.16 -6.87
CA TRP A 231 -15.62 -12.03 -5.88
C TRP A 231 -16.19 -11.54 -4.54
N PRO A 232 -15.84 -12.15 -3.41
CA PRO A 232 -16.36 -11.73 -2.12
C PRO A 232 -15.78 -10.35 -1.76
N THR A 233 -16.57 -9.31 -1.97
CA THR A 233 -16.37 -8.03 -1.32
C THR A 233 -17.02 -8.12 0.06
N SER A 234 -16.18 -8.11 1.10
CA SER A 234 -16.54 -8.02 2.52
C SER A 234 -17.12 -9.26 3.21
N ALA A 235 -16.70 -9.41 4.47
CA ALA A 235 -16.97 -10.51 5.38
C ALA A 235 -18.43 -10.57 5.85
N ALA A 236 -19.06 -11.76 5.79
CA ALA A 236 -20.16 -12.14 6.67
C ALA A 236 -20.31 -13.67 6.77
N SER A 237 -20.60 -14.14 7.99
CA SER A 237 -20.58 -15.51 8.54
C SER A 237 -21.44 -16.59 7.84
N PRO A 238 -21.20 -17.90 8.09
CA PRO A 238 -21.82 -18.99 7.35
C PRO A 238 -23.16 -19.42 7.97
N SER A 239 -24.22 -19.52 7.15
CA SER A 239 -25.39 -20.32 7.52
C SER A 239 -25.77 -21.29 6.39
N ARG A 240 -25.48 -22.57 6.68
CA ARG A 240 -26.16 -23.82 6.31
C ARG A 240 -26.61 -23.97 4.84
N PHE A 241 -25.83 -24.78 4.12
CA PHE A 241 -26.26 -25.47 2.89
C PHE A 241 -27.41 -26.44 3.20
N ASN A 242 -28.48 -26.40 2.42
CA ASN A 242 -29.43 -27.51 2.31
C ASN A 242 -29.43 -27.99 0.84
N PRO A 243 -29.26 -29.29 0.55
CA PRO A 243 -29.16 -29.75 -0.83
C PRO A 243 -30.54 -29.77 -1.54
N PRO A 244 -30.59 -29.54 -2.86
CA PRO A 244 -31.82 -29.52 -3.65
C PRO A 244 -32.36 -30.93 -3.97
N PRO A 245 -33.67 -31.08 -4.28
CA PRO A 245 -34.32 -32.38 -4.51
C PRO A 245 -33.98 -33.00 -5.88
N PRO A 246 -34.11 -34.33 -6.04
CA PRO A 246 -33.75 -35.03 -7.28
C PRO A 246 -34.77 -34.84 -8.42
N LEU A 247 -34.28 -34.83 -9.67
CA LEU A 247 -35.06 -34.65 -10.89
C LEU A 247 -35.79 -35.94 -11.34
N PRO A 248 -36.94 -35.83 -12.04
CA PRO A 248 -37.74 -36.97 -12.48
C PRO A 248 -37.16 -37.68 -13.74
N PRO A 249 -37.51 -38.96 -13.98
CA PRO A 249 -36.89 -39.80 -15.01
C PRO A 249 -37.34 -39.46 -16.44
N GLN A 250 -36.40 -39.41 -17.39
CA GLN A 250 -36.67 -39.28 -18.83
C GLN A 250 -36.87 -40.67 -19.48
N ASN A 251 -38.00 -40.86 -20.17
CA ASN A 251 -38.26 -42.03 -21.02
C ASN A 251 -37.52 -41.88 -22.37
N SER A 252 -36.75 -42.90 -22.76
CA SER A 252 -36.00 -42.96 -24.03
C SER A 252 -36.89 -43.48 -25.19
N PRO A 253 -36.85 -42.89 -26.40
CA PRO A 253 -37.53 -43.47 -27.57
C PRO A 253 -36.70 -44.59 -28.22
N ARG A 254 -37.34 -45.72 -28.52
CA ARG A 254 -36.79 -46.83 -29.31
C ARG A 254 -36.98 -46.56 -30.82
N TRP A 255 -35.94 -46.78 -31.61
CA TRP A 255 -35.97 -46.65 -33.08
C TRP A 255 -36.68 -47.85 -33.74
N PRO A 256 -37.47 -47.66 -34.81
CA PRO A 256 -38.05 -48.75 -35.58
C PRO A 256 -37.04 -49.36 -36.58
N ARG A 257 -37.27 -50.64 -36.90
CA ARG A 257 -36.40 -51.60 -37.59
C ARG A 257 -36.05 -51.22 -39.04
#